data_AF-A0A850MTQ6-F1
#
_entry.id   AF-A0A850MTQ6-F1
#
_cell.length_a   1.000
_cell.length_b   1.000
_cell.length_c   1.000
_cell.angle_alpha   90.00
_cell.angle_beta   90.00
_cell.angle_gamma   90.00
#
_symmetry.space_group_name_H-M   'P 1'
#
loop_
_entity.id
_entity.type
_entity.pdbx_description
1 polymer ?
#
loop_
_entity_poly.entity_id
_entity_poly.type
_entity_poly.pdbx_seq_one_letter_code
_entity_poly.pdbx_strand_id
1 'polypeptide(L)'
;MEKEVRKRKALWMRYVDFRRVRDLLLLIAENNGKLRAGTLEEIGVKRGILVKNDGTLFAHSPRYHYRKIIEHLGMATNTRGFYFISENEKVKKLLGLIQFKEPLAEIEKEIIADIVTNNPDCKKLFFDCFIKKRKYDLITFRNEANSIKVETKGKEGVILRNLVDSSILRIDTPDLMHAVFWGIRLWSLELGITDEIFIHYKDGRIIYPIRKKGNLPKVEITSNILSFIKFQPGEKWLTISMQDIAKEVALPLRVSIGEIKDTIIELKKRFSQYVDFIPSSSSFIDLKTPFALQDRVLTKTYLRDKEGQFISHIKIHKDLYETLRKKKGGPL
;
A
#
# COMPACT_ATOMS: atom_id res chain seq x y z
N MET A 1 -32.30 35.76 0.86
CA MET A 1 -30.90 35.38 0.61
C MET A 1 -30.50 34.36 1.67
N GLU A 2 -30.91 33.10 1.47
CA GLU A 2 -30.74 32.02 2.44
C GLU A 2 -29.29 31.54 2.45
N LYS A 3 -28.63 31.66 3.62
CA LYS A 3 -27.37 31.00 3.90
C LYS A 3 -27.63 29.51 4.10
N GLU A 4 -27.51 28.73 3.04
CA GLU A 4 -27.37 27.27 3.13
C GLU A 4 -26.00 26.96 3.78
N VAL A 5 -25.93 27.02 5.12
CA VAL A 5 -24.82 26.43 5.87
C VAL A 5 -24.98 24.92 5.80
N ARG A 6 -24.63 24.34 4.64
CA ARG A 6 -24.38 22.90 4.55
C ARG A 6 -23.22 22.60 5.50
N LYS A 7 -23.54 22.07 6.69
CA LYS A 7 -22.54 21.48 7.59
C LYS A 7 -21.69 20.52 6.76
N ARG A 8 -20.46 20.92 6.39
CA ARG A 8 -19.50 20.04 5.73
C ARG A 8 -19.28 18.88 6.67
N LYS A 9 -19.81 17.70 6.33
CA LYS A 9 -19.57 16.47 7.08
C LYS A 9 -18.10 16.13 6.88
N ALA A 10 -17.29 16.31 7.92
CA ALA A 10 -15.86 16.03 7.85
C ALA A 10 -15.64 14.58 7.39
N LEU A 11 -14.75 14.39 6.42
CA LEU A 11 -14.41 13.06 5.92
C LEU A 11 -13.73 12.24 7.02
N TRP A 12 -14.16 10.99 7.22
CA TRP A 12 -13.78 10.18 8.38
C TRP A 12 -12.46 9.40 8.21
N MET A 13 -11.99 9.21 6.97
CA MET A 13 -10.78 8.46 6.67
C MET A 13 -9.54 9.20 7.20
N ARG A 14 -8.76 8.55 8.06
CA ARG A 14 -7.52 9.07 8.65
C ARG A 14 -6.57 7.91 8.87
N TYR A 15 -5.27 8.16 8.84
CA TYR A 15 -4.30 7.10 9.03
C TYR A 15 -4.49 6.43 10.40
N VAL A 16 -4.54 5.11 10.38
CA VAL A 16 -4.59 4.23 11.54
C VAL A 16 -3.77 3.00 11.24
N ASP A 17 -3.20 2.41 12.29
CA ASP A 17 -2.58 1.09 12.23
C ASP A 17 -3.68 0.03 12.30
N PHE A 18 -3.88 -0.76 11.24
CA PHE A 18 -4.97 -1.73 11.24
C PHE A 18 -4.80 -2.86 12.26
N ARG A 19 -3.59 -3.09 12.78
CA ARG A 19 -3.36 -3.97 13.92
C ARG A 19 -4.16 -3.50 15.14
N ARG A 20 -4.12 -2.19 15.41
CA ARG A 20 -4.85 -1.58 16.53
C ARG A 20 -6.35 -1.52 16.26
N VAL A 21 -6.77 -1.31 15.01
CA VAL A 21 -8.18 -1.43 14.60
C VAL A 21 -8.71 -2.84 14.90
N ARG A 22 -7.95 -3.87 14.49
CA ARG A 22 -8.26 -5.28 14.75
C ARG A 22 -8.33 -5.57 16.26
N ASP A 23 -7.34 -5.16 17.04
CA ASP A 23 -7.33 -5.42 18.49
C ASP A 23 -8.49 -4.71 19.20
N LEU A 24 -8.86 -3.51 18.75
CA LEU A 24 -10.02 -2.78 19.27
C LEU A 24 -11.34 -3.45 18.86
N LEU A 25 -11.40 -4.02 17.65
CA LEU A 25 -12.54 -4.81 17.18
C LEU A 25 -12.75 -6.07 18.02
N LEU A 26 -11.67 -6.78 18.37
CA LEU A 26 -11.71 -7.92 19.29
C LEU A 26 -12.29 -7.50 20.65
N LEU A 27 -11.84 -6.37 21.19
CA LEU A 27 -12.34 -5.84 22.46
C LEU A 27 -13.85 -5.53 22.41
N ILE A 28 -14.34 -5.00 21.28
CA ILE A 28 -15.79 -4.80 21.05
C ILE A 28 -16.51 -6.15 21.03
N ALA A 29 -15.98 -7.15 20.33
CA ALA A 29 -16.60 -8.46 20.21
C ALA A 29 -16.71 -9.18 21.57
N GLU A 30 -15.65 -9.15 22.39
CA GLU A 30 -15.65 -9.70 23.75
C GLU A 30 -16.69 -9.04 24.69
N ASN A 31 -17.08 -7.80 24.38
CA ASN A 31 -17.98 -6.99 25.20
C ASN A 31 -19.18 -6.47 24.40
N ASN A 32 -19.69 -7.31 23.49
CA ASN A 32 -20.74 -6.94 22.54
C ASN A 32 -21.96 -6.31 23.25
N GLY A 33 -22.30 -5.07 22.88
CA GLY A 33 -23.41 -4.30 23.48
C GLY A 33 -23.15 -3.68 24.84
N LYS A 34 -21.96 -3.85 25.43
CA LYS A 34 -21.64 -3.40 26.81
C LYS A 34 -20.77 -2.14 26.86
N LEU A 35 -20.03 -1.83 25.80
CA LEU A 35 -19.07 -0.74 25.80
C LEU A 35 -19.64 0.54 25.18
N ARG A 36 -19.50 1.66 25.89
CA ARG A 36 -19.64 3.02 25.34
C ARG A 36 -18.31 3.51 24.79
N ALA A 37 -18.34 4.61 24.03
CA ALA A 37 -17.14 5.25 23.47
C ALA A 37 -16.01 5.50 24.48
N GLY A 38 -16.31 6.17 25.60
CA GLY A 38 -15.31 6.46 26.65
C GLY A 38 -14.74 5.18 27.26
N THR A 39 -15.60 4.24 27.63
CA THR A 39 -15.20 2.95 28.22
C THR A 39 -14.34 2.11 27.27
N LEU A 40 -14.70 2.07 25.98
CA LEU A 40 -13.90 1.40 24.96
C LEU A 40 -12.51 2.01 24.84
N GLU A 41 -12.39 3.34 24.87
CA GLU A 41 -11.11 4.04 24.83
C GLU A 41 -10.28 3.78 26.11
N GLU A 42 -10.90 3.82 27.28
CA GLU A 42 -10.25 3.54 28.56
C GLU A 42 -9.69 2.12 28.62
N ILE A 43 -10.48 1.12 28.25
CA ILE A 43 -10.03 -0.28 28.22
C ILE A 43 -8.97 -0.46 27.12
N GLY A 44 -9.14 0.16 25.96
CA GLY A 44 -8.15 0.13 24.87
C GLY A 44 -6.81 0.73 25.28
N VAL A 45 -6.81 1.77 26.11
CA VAL A 45 -5.59 2.31 26.74
C VAL A 45 -5.00 1.32 27.75
N LYS A 46 -5.81 0.79 28.69
CA LYS A 46 -5.35 -0.17 29.70
C LYS A 46 -4.74 -1.44 29.09
N ARG A 47 -5.29 -1.90 27.97
CA ARG A 47 -4.77 -3.05 27.23
C ARG A 47 -3.58 -2.72 26.32
N GLY A 48 -3.16 -1.46 26.23
CA GLY A 48 -2.03 -1.02 25.40
C GLY A 48 -2.31 -1.05 23.91
N ILE A 49 -3.58 -0.94 23.49
CA ILE A 49 -3.99 -0.84 22.08
C ILE A 49 -3.88 0.61 21.61
N LEU A 50 -4.41 1.53 22.42
CA LEU A 50 -4.51 2.96 22.13
C LEU A 50 -3.33 3.76 22.73
N VAL A 51 -2.13 3.20 22.62
CA VAL A 51 -0.87 3.82 23.05
C VAL A 51 0.15 3.81 21.91
N LYS A 52 1.07 4.76 21.93
CA LYS A 52 2.23 4.82 21.05
C LYS A 52 3.23 3.71 21.37
N ASN A 53 4.18 3.49 20.47
CA ASN A 53 5.20 2.45 20.65
C ASN A 53 6.15 2.73 21.84
N ASP A 54 6.28 3.99 22.25
CA ASP A 54 7.01 4.41 23.46
C ASP A 54 6.19 4.27 24.76
N GLY A 55 4.98 3.71 24.68
CA GLY A 55 4.06 3.55 25.82
C GLY A 55 3.22 4.79 26.15
N THR A 56 3.48 5.94 25.52
CA THR A 56 2.71 7.17 25.78
C THR A 56 1.30 7.08 25.19
N LEU A 57 0.34 7.73 25.87
CA LEU A 57 -1.06 7.74 25.42
C LEU A 57 -1.21 8.50 24.10
N PHE A 58 -2.08 8.00 23.23
CA PHE A 58 -2.56 8.83 22.13
C PHE A 58 -3.40 9.99 22.65
N ALA A 59 -3.30 11.14 21.97
CA ALA A 59 -4.25 12.23 22.13
C ALA A 59 -5.70 11.76 21.85
N HIS A 60 -6.69 12.56 22.25
CA HIS A 60 -8.10 12.21 22.07
C HIS A 60 -8.48 11.99 20.58
N SER A 61 -8.02 12.87 19.68
CA SER A 61 -8.38 12.80 18.25
C SER A 61 -7.99 11.47 17.57
N PRO A 62 -6.75 10.96 17.69
CA PRO A 62 -6.41 9.63 17.17
C PRO A 62 -7.28 8.49 17.72
N ARG A 63 -7.57 8.49 19.03
CA ARG A 63 -8.43 7.47 19.67
C ARG A 63 -9.84 7.47 19.08
N TYR A 64 -10.39 8.66 18.89
CA TYR A 64 -11.68 8.86 18.20
C TYR A 64 -11.66 8.27 16.77
N HIS A 65 -10.59 8.50 16.01
CA HIS A 65 -10.49 7.99 14.64
C HIS A 65 -10.46 6.46 14.55
N TYR A 66 -9.75 5.76 15.46
CA TYR A 66 -9.78 4.29 15.51
C TYR A 66 -11.20 3.74 15.62
N ARG A 67 -12.02 4.28 16.53
CA ARG A 67 -13.42 3.86 16.67
C ARG A 67 -14.26 4.22 15.44
N LYS A 68 -14.10 5.43 14.91
CA LYS A 68 -14.89 5.87 13.76
C LYS A 68 -14.59 5.07 12.50
N ILE A 69 -13.35 4.64 12.31
CA ILE A 69 -12.99 3.80 11.18
C ILE A 69 -13.65 2.42 11.29
N ILE A 70 -13.72 1.83 12.48
CA ILE A 70 -14.48 0.59 12.72
C ILE A 70 -15.95 0.77 12.35
N GLU A 71 -16.57 1.88 12.79
CA GLU A 71 -17.98 2.19 12.49
C GLU A 71 -18.22 2.37 11.00
N HIS A 72 -17.42 3.22 10.35
CA HIS A 72 -17.62 3.60 8.96
C HIS A 72 -17.25 2.49 7.97
N LEU A 73 -16.33 1.60 8.34
CA LEU A 73 -16.06 0.37 7.59
C LEU A 73 -17.16 -0.69 7.79
N GLY A 74 -18.14 -0.45 8.66
CA GLY A 74 -19.23 -1.40 8.94
C GLY A 74 -18.77 -2.64 9.70
N MET A 75 -17.66 -2.54 10.44
CA MET A 75 -17.12 -3.63 11.26
C MET A 75 -17.84 -3.72 12.62
N ALA A 76 -18.30 -2.58 13.14
CA ALA A 76 -19.20 -2.51 14.29
C ALA A 76 -20.19 -1.35 14.10
N THR A 77 -21.28 -1.35 14.86
CA THR A 77 -22.25 -0.26 14.91
C THR A 77 -22.29 0.34 16.30
N ASN A 78 -22.57 1.64 16.39
CA ASN A 78 -22.86 2.29 17.67
C ASN A 78 -24.37 2.57 17.75
N THR A 79 -25.08 1.77 18.53
CA THR A 79 -26.53 1.86 18.70
C THR A 79 -26.83 2.35 20.10
N ARG A 80 -27.53 3.49 20.23
CA ARG A 80 -27.87 4.12 21.52
C ARG A 80 -26.65 4.33 22.43
N GLY A 81 -25.48 4.61 21.86
CA GLY A 81 -24.24 4.85 22.60
C GLY A 81 -23.38 3.60 22.87
N PHE A 82 -23.87 2.39 22.55
CA PHE A 82 -23.18 1.14 22.80
C PHE A 82 -22.69 0.48 21.50
N TYR A 83 -21.52 -0.16 21.56
CA TYR A 83 -20.92 -0.85 20.41
C TYR A 83 -21.43 -2.27 20.25
N PHE A 84 -21.83 -2.62 19.03
CA PHE A 84 -22.24 -3.96 18.62
C PHE A 84 -21.42 -4.41 17.42
N ILE A 85 -20.93 -5.63 17.44
CA ILE A 85 -20.20 -6.22 16.32
C ILE A 85 -21.11 -6.39 15.09
N SER A 86 -20.55 -6.23 13.90
CA SER A 86 -21.27 -6.46 12.65
C SER A 86 -21.51 -7.95 12.42
N GLU A 87 -22.69 -8.29 11.92
CA GLU A 87 -23.04 -9.65 11.49
C GLU A 87 -22.41 -10.04 10.14
N ASN A 88 -21.66 -9.14 9.52
CA ASN A 88 -20.98 -9.39 8.25
C ASN A 88 -20.00 -10.58 8.37
N GLU A 89 -20.15 -11.57 7.48
CA GLU A 89 -19.34 -12.78 7.48
C GLU A 89 -17.82 -12.52 7.37
N LYS A 90 -17.40 -11.45 6.69
CA LYS A 90 -15.98 -11.05 6.62
C LYS A 90 -15.47 -10.59 7.99
N VAL A 91 -16.30 -9.90 8.77
CA VAL A 91 -15.97 -9.44 10.12
C VAL A 91 -15.89 -10.64 11.07
N LYS A 92 -16.83 -11.58 11.00
CA LYS A 92 -16.78 -12.83 11.76
C LYS A 92 -15.53 -13.64 11.46
N LYS A 93 -15.21 -13.80 10.17
CA LYS A 93 -13.99 -14.47 9.73
C LYS A 93 -12.73 -13.77 10.24
N LEU A 94 -12.69 -12.43 10.19
CA LEU A 94 -11.57 -11.67 10.74
C LEU A 94 -11.39 -11.96 12.23
N LEU A 95 -12.47 -11.87 13.03
CA LEU A 95 -12.45 -12.14 14.48
C LEU A 95 -11.92 -13.53 14.82
N GLY A 96 -12.27 -14.56 14.03
CA GLY A 96 -11.79 -15.92 14.20
C GLY A 96 -10.29 -16.12 13.90
N LEU A 97 -9.62 -15.12 13.33
CA LEU A 97 -8.19 -15.17 12.98
C LEU A 97 -7.33 -14.26 13.87
N ILE A 98 -7.93 -13.42 14.72
CA ILE A 98 -7.21 -12.38 15.45
C ILE A 98 -6.23 -12.99 16.43
N GLN A 99 -4.98 -12.54 16.32
CA GLN A 99 -3.96 -12.71 17.34
C GLN A 99 -3.67 -11.35 17.97
N PHE A 100 -4.03 -11.20 19.26
CA PHE A 100 -3.94 -9.92 19.96
C PHE A 100 -2.50 -9.40 19.98
N LYS A 101 -2.29 -8.12 19.63
CA LYS A 101 -1.00 -7.41 19.53
C LYS A 101 0.03 -7.94 18.53
N GLU A 102 -0.20 -9.09 17.91
CA GLU A 102 0.65 -9.61 16.85
C GLU A 102 0.53 -8.76 15.57
N PRO A 103 1.54 -8.73 14.69
CA PRO A 103 1.41 -8.14 13.37
C PRO A 103 0.20 -8.71 12.61
N LEU A 104 -0.40 -7.93 11.71
CA LEU A 104 -1.47 -8.46 10.85
C LEU A 104 -0.93 -9.56 9.95
N ALA A 105 -1.51 -10.75 10.06
CA ALA A 105 -1.27 -11.85 9.14
C ALA A 105 -1.80 -11.49 7.73
N GLU A 106 -1.21 -12.08 6.70
CA GLU A 106 -1.60 -11.78 5.31
C GLU A 106 -3.09 -12.08 5.04
N ILE A 107 -3.64 -13.13 5.67
CA ILE A 107 -5.06 -13.44 5.55
C ILE A 107 -5.96 -12.37 6.20
N GLU A 108 -5.52 -11.77 7.32
CA GLU A 108 -6.25 -10.67 7.96
C GLU A 108 -6.23 -9.42 7.07
N LYS A 109 -5.05 -9.09 6.50
CA LYS A 109 -4.90 -7.99 5.55
C LYS A 109 -5.82 -8.15 4.35
N GLU A 110 -5.93 -9.35 3.78
CA GLU A 110 -6.82 -9.64 2.65
C GLU A 110 -8.29 -9.40 2.99
N ILE A 111 -8.74 -9.79 4.19
CA ILE A 111 -10.12 -9.56 4.64
C ILE A 111 -10.38 -8.06 4.83
N ILE A 112 -9.46 -7.35 5.49
CA ILE A 112 -9.58 -5.90 5.72
C ILE A 112 -9.53 -5.16 4.38
N ALA A 113 -8.64 -5.55 3.47
CA ALA A 113 -8.55 -5.02 2.11
C ALA A 113 -9.89 -5.12 1.39
N ASP A 114 -10.53 -6.28 1.48
CA ASP A 114 -11.80 -6.52 0.83
C ASP A 114 -12.95 -5.69 1.48
N ILE A 115 -12.93 -5.49 2.79
CA ILE A 115 -13.86 -4.56 3.47
C ILE A 115 -13.64 -3.12 2.99
N VAL A 116 -12.38 -2.66 2.95
CA VAL A 116 -12.01 -1.29 2.54
C VAL A 116 -12.35 -1.04 1.07
N THR A 117 -11.99 -1.95 0.16
CA THR A 117 -12.29 -1.79 -1.28
C THR A 117 -13.79 -1.85 -1.56
N ASN A 118 -14.58 -2.58 -0.77
CA ASN A 118 -16.04 -2.62 -0.94
C ASN A 118 -16.79 -1.47 -0.26
N ASN A 119 -16.12 -0.66 0.57
CA ASN A 119 -16.75 0.45 1.26
C ASN A 119 -17.14 1.58 0.27
N PRO A 120 -18.41 2.04 0.24
CA PRO A 120 -18.87 3.05 -0.73
C PRO A 120 -18.11 4.38 -0.68
N ASP A 121 -17.75 4.85 0.53
CA ASP A 121 -17.01 6.10 0.68
C ASP A 121 -15.57 5.93 0.17
N CYS A 122 -14.91 4.81 0.49
CA CYS A 122 -13.57 4.51 0.00
C CYS A 122 -13.52 4.34 -1.53
N LYS A 123 -14.54 3.70 -2.12
CA LYS A 123 -14.69 3.61 -3.58
C LYS A 123 -14.74 4.98 -4.20
N LYS A 124 -15.73 5.78 -3.79
CA LYS A 124 -15.97 7.11 -4.34
C LYS A 124 -14.76 8.04 -4.21
N LEU A 125 -14.07 8.00 -3.08
CA LEU A 125 -13.00 8.94 -2.76
C LEU A 125 -11.62 8.51 -3.26
N PHE A 126 -11.43 7.23 -3.62
CA PHE A 126 -10.12 6.76 -4.05
C PHE A 126 -10.19 5.68 -5.14
N PHE A 127 -10.85 4.54 -4.92
CA PHE A 127 -10.73 3.41 -5.84
C PHE A 127 -11.39 3.64 -7.21
N ASP A 128 -12.47 4.43 -7.28
CA ASP A 128 -13.18 4.72 -8.53
C ASP A 128 -12.31 5.50 -9.54
N CYS A 129 -11.26 6.20 -9.09
CA CYS A 129 -10.34 6.87 -10.02
C CYS A 129 -9.42 5.89 -10.78
N PHE A 130 -9.33 4.62 -10.33
CA PHE A 130 -8.55 3.59 -11.02
C PHE A 130 -9.40 2.80 -12.02
N ILE A 131 -10.72 2.71 -11.83
CA ILE A 131 -11.60 1.80 -12.59
C ILE A 131 -12.96 2.43 -12.91
N LYS A 132 -13.40 2.35 -14.18
CA LYS A 132 -14.70 2.87 -14.63
C LYS A 132 -15.91 1.99 -14.26
N LYS A 133 -15.68 0.75 -13.83
CA LYS A 133 -16.76 -0.18 -13.48
C LYS A 133 -17.54 0.36 -12.28
N ARG A 134 -18.87 0.38 -12.36
CA ARG A 134 -19.75 0.82 -11.26
C ARG A 134 -19.78 -0.17 -10.09
N LYS A 135 -19.61 -1.46 -10.36
CA LYS A 135 -19.58 -2.54 -9.37
C LYS A 135 -18.34 -3.37 -9.59
N TYR A 136 -17.55 -3.51 -8.55
CA TYR A 136 -16.33 -4.31 -8.49
C TYR A 136 -16.05 -4.70 -7.04
N ASP A 137 -15.36 -5.81 -6.85
CA ASP A 137 -14.78 -6.25 -5.58
C ASP A 137 -13.26 -6.10 -5.60
N LEU A 138 -12.58 -6.58 -4.55
CA LEU A 138 -11.11 -6.52 -4.47
C LEU A 138 -10.44 -7.29 -5.61
N ILE A 139 -10.95 -8.46 -6.00
CA ILE A 139 -10.37 -9.30 -7.04
C ILE A 139 -10.46 -8.57 -8.40
N THR A 140 -11.64 -8.06 -8.72
CA THR A 140 -11.90 -7.27 -9.93
C THR A 140 -11.01 -6.03 -9.96
N PHE A 141 -10.88 -5.31 -8.84
CA PHE A 141 -10.00 -4.14 -8.74
C PHE A 141 -8.55 -4.51 -9.08
N ARG A 142 -8.01 -5.56 -8.46
CA ARG A 142 -6.63 -6.00 -8.69
C ARG A 142 -6.37 -6.42 -10.14
N ASN A 143 -7.34 -7.03 -10.79
CA ASN A 143 -7.18 -7.57 -12.14
C ASN A 143 -7.41 -6.53 -13.25
N GLU A 144 -8.30 -5.56 -13.02
CA GLU A 144 -8.79 -4.69 -14.09
C GLU A 144 -8.55 -3.20 -13.88
N ALA A 145 -8.32 -2.75 -12.64
CA ALA A 145 -8.11 -1.33 -12.38
C ALA A 145 -6.82 -0.83 -13.06
N ASN A 146 -6.77 0.43 -13.46
CA ASN A 146 -5.63 1.03 -14.14
C ASN A 146 -4.70 1.73 -13.15
N SER A 147 -3.48 2.04 -13.58
CA SER A 147 -2.58 2.88 -12.79
C SER A 147 -3.03 4.34 -12.84
N ILE A 148 -2.77 5.07 -11.76
CA ILE A 148 -3.02 6.51 -11.67
C ILE A 148 -1.71 7.28 -11.48
N LYS A 149 -1.60 8.45 -12.11
CA LYS A 149 -0.51 9.41 -11.91
C LYS A 149 -0.96 10.51 -10.96
N VAL A 150 -0.10 10.86 -10.02
CA VAL A 150 -0.28 11.97 -9.09
C VAL A 150 0.39 13.22 -9.67
N GLU A 151 -0.40 14.25 -9.93
CA GLU A 151 0.04 15.54 -10.46
C GLU A 151 -0.19 16.63 -9.39
N THR A 152 0.87 17.36 -9.02
CA THR A 152 0.78 18.51 -8.13
C THR A 152 0.63 19.80 -8.94
N LYS A 153 -0.44 20.55 -8.75
CA LYS A 153 -0.70 21.81 -9.45
C LYS A 153 -0.66 23.02 -8.53
N GLY A 154 0.47 23.23 -7.82
CA GLY A 154 0.68 24.41 -7.00
C GLY A 154 -0.50 24.71 -6.05
N LYS A 155 -1.16 25.87 -6.26
CA LYS A 155 -2.34 26.30 -5.46
C LYS A 155 -3.63 25.53 -5.75
N GLU A 156 -3.72 24.79 -6.86
CA GLU A 156 -4.92 24.03 -7.28
C GLU A 156 -5.04 22.65 -6.59
N GLY A 157 -4.10 22.31 -5.70
CA GLY A 157 -4.08 21.04 -4.99
C GLY A 157 -3.44 19.91 -5.79
N VAL A 158 -3.94 18.69 -5.58
CA VAL A 158 -3.41 17.46 -6.19
C VAL A 158 -4.45 16.84 -7.12
N ILE A 159 -3.99 16.34 -8.26
CA ILE A 159 -4.80 15.63 -9.24
C ILE A 159 -4.36 14.17 -9.29
N LEU A 160 -5.32 13.26 -9.19
CA LEU A 160 -5.14 11.85 -9.53
C LEU A 160 -5.68 11.65 -10.95
N ARG A 161 -4.80 11.27 -11.89
CA ARG A 161 -5.16 11.02 -13.28
C ARG A 161 -5.03 9.54 -13.60
N ASN A 162 -6.08 8.93 -14.11
CA ASN A 162 -6.02 7.58 -14.66
C ASN A 162 -5.18 7.57 -15.95
N LEU A 163 -4.18 6.69 -16.03
CA LEU A 163 -3.23 6.66 -17.15
C LEU A 163 -3.82 6.08 -18.45
N VAL A 164 -4.95 5.38 -18.39
CA VAL A 164 -5.56 4.74 -19.57
C VAL A 164 -6.69 5.59 -20.13
N ASP A 165 -7.60 6.05 -19.28
CA ASP A 165 -8.80 6.76 -19.72
C ASP A 165 -8.80 8.27 -19.45
N SER A 166 -7.72 8.79 -18.86
CA SER A 166 -7.53 10.20 -18.53
C SER A 166 -8.59 10.80 -17.58
N SER A 167 -9.39 9.98 -16.90
CA SER A 167 -10.28 10.45 -15.84
C SER A 167 -9.47 11.09 -14.71
N ILE A 168 -10.04 12.13 -14.10
CA ILE A 168 -9.38 12.96 -13.09
C ILE A 168 -10.21 12.99 -11.82
N LEU A 169 -9.56 12.76 -10.69
CA LEU A 169 -10.05 13.11 -9.36
C LEU A 169 -9.23 14.28 -8.81
N ARG A 170 -9.90 15.40 -8.52
CA ARG A 170 -9.27 16.58 -7.91
C ARG A 170 -9.33 16.48 -6.40
N ILE A 171 -8.20 16.77 -5.77
CA ILE A 171 -8.01 16.78 -4.31
C ILE A 171 -7.55 18.20 -3.96
N ASP A 172 -8.53 19.07 -3.78
CA ASP A 172 -8.38 20.54 -3.69
C ASP A 172 -8.80 21.10 -2.33
N THR A 173 -9.23 20.24 -1.40
CA THR A 173 -9.56 20.64 -0.02
C THR A 173 -8.67 19.92 1.00
N PRO A 174 -8.37 20.55 2.16
CA PRO A 174 -7.66 19.89 3.25
C PRO A 174 -8.31 18.58 3.68
N ASP A 175 -9.64 18.54 3.79
CA ASP A 175 -10.36 17.32 4.18
C ASP A 175 -10.17 16.17 3.19
N LEU A 176 -10.19 16.45 1.88
CA LEU A 176 -9.90 15.44 0.84
C LEU A 176 -8.44 15.00 0.89
N MET A 177 -7.50 15.94 1.09
CA MET A 177 -6.08 15.62 1.27
C MET A 177 -5.87 14.65 2.44
N HIS A 178 -6.49 14.93 3.59
CA HIS A 178 -6.43 14.05 4.75
C HIS A 178 -7.07 12.69 4.48
N ALA A 179 -8.27 12.65 3.88
CA ALA A 179 -9.00 11.41 3.64
C ALA A 179 -8.31 10.48 2.64
N VAL A 180 -7.78 11.05 1.57
CA VAL A 180 -7.15 10.29 0.49
C VAL A 180 -5.68 10.03 0.79
N PHE A 181 -4.85 11.06 0.87
CA PHE A 181 -3.40 10.89 0.97
C PHE A 181 -2.92 10.43 2.34
N TRP A 182 -3.60 10.85 3.41
CA TRP A 182 -3.28 10.47 4.79
C TRP A 182 -4.30 9.50 5.37
N GLY A 183 -5.11 8.86 4.53
CA GLY A 183 -6.10 7.85 4.92
C GLY A 183 -6.06 6.68 3.94
N ILE A 184 -7.01 6.63 3.00
CA ILE A 184 -7.25 5.46 2.14
C ILE A 184 -6.01 5.05 1.35
N ARG A 185 -5.21 5.98 0.82
CA ARG A 185 -3.97 5.66 0.12
C ARG A 185 -3.00 4.87 0.99
N LEU A 186 -2.78 5.32 2.23
CA LEU A 186 -1.87 4.65 3.16
C LEU A 186 -2.39 3.28 3.57
N TRP A 187 -3.71 3.17 3.81
CA TRP A 187 -4.37 1.88 4.04
C TRP A 187 -4.17 0.92 2.87
N SER A 188 -4.39 1.41 1.65
CA SER A 188 -4.24 0.63 0.42
C SER A 188 -2.83 0.08 0.23
N LEU A 189 -1.81 0.85 0.62
CA LEU A 189 -0.41 0.40 0.65
C LEU A 189 -0.16 -0.66 1.73
N GLU A 190 -0.63 -0.43 2.96
CA GLU A 190 -0.43 -1.34 4.11
C GLU A 190 -1.11 -2.69 3.93
N LEU A 191 -2.30 -2.67 3.33
CA LEU A 191 -3.15 -3.84 3.07
C LEU A 191 -2.79 -4.58 1.77
N GLY A 192 -1.81 -4.08 1.00
CA GLY A 192 -1.40 -4.71 -0.26
C GLY A 192 -2.47 -4.67 -1.35
N ILE A 193 -3.24 -3.59 -1.42
CA ILE A 193 -4.25 -3.35 -2.48
C ILE A 193 -3.58 -2.63 -3.66
N THR A 194 -2.75 -1.64 -3.34
CA THR A 194 -1.96 -0.87 -4.31
C THR A 194 -0.51 -0.81 -3.88
N ASP A 195 0.36 -0.48 -4.82
CA ASP A 195 1.74 -0.07 -4.55
C ASP A 195 2.04 1.23 -5.34
N GLU A 196 3.18 1.83 -5.08
CA GLU A 196 3.58 3.12 -5.60
C GLU A 196 5.03 3.14 -6.05
N ILE A 197 5.26 3.79 -7.19
CA ILE A 197 6.60 4.07 -7.71
C ILE A 197 6.78 5.56 -7.92
N PHE A 198 8.01 5.99 -7.68
CA PHE A 198 8.51 7.30 -8.08
C PHE A 198 9.81 7.07 -8.85
N ILE A 199 9.77 7.33 -10.15
CA ILE A 199 10.88 7.02 -11.06
C ILE A 199 11.75 8.27 -11.24
N HIS A 200 11.15 9.33 -11.79
CA HIS A 200 11.77 10.64 -11.99
C HIS A 200 10.76 11.76 -11.74
N TYR A 201 11.26 12.97 -11.46
CA TYR A 201 10.42 14.17 -11.30
C TYR A 201 9.45 14.40 -12.47
N LYS A 202 9.87 14.12 -13.71
CA LYS A 202 9.04 14.27 -14.92
C LYS A 202 7.91 13.24 -14.99
N ASP A 203 8.20 12.00 -14.57
CA ASP A 203 7.24 10.90 -14.58
C ASP A 203 6.24 11.01 -13.43
N GLY A 204 6.66 11.65 -12.33
CA GLY A 204 5.84 11.86 -11.14
C GLY A 204 5.67 10.59 -10.32
N ARG A 205 4.74 10.64 -9.37
CA ARG A 205 4.35 9.48 -8.55
C ARG A 205 3.24 8.71 -9.25
N ILE A 206 3.41 7.40 -9.40
CA ILE A 206 2.38 6.51 -9.95
C ILE A 206 1.90 5.58 -8.84
N ILE A 207 0.59 5.47 -8.68
CA ILE A 207 -0.07 4.51 -7.79
C ILE A 207 -0.73 3.45 -8.67
N TYR A 208 -0.51 2.18 -8.39
CA TYR A 208 -1.00 1.09 -9.24
C TYR A 208 -1.58 -0.06 -8.40
N PRO A 209 -2.62 -0.75 -8.89
CA PRO A 209 -3.15 -1.93 -8.21
C PRO A 209 -2.12 -3.06 -8.26
N ILE A 210 -2.03 -3.84 -7.18
CA ILE A 210 -1.18 -5.03 -7.13
C ILE A 210 -2.03 -6.30 -6.98
N ARG A 211 -1.58 -7.37 -7.61
CA ARG A 211 -2.12 -8.71 -7.40
C ARG A 211 -1.86 -9.14 -5.96
N LYS A 212 -2.62 -10.15 -5.52
CA LYS A 212 -2.36 -10.79 -4.23
C LYS A 212 -0.93 -11.33 -4.23
N LYS A 213 -0.21 -11.07 -3.14
CA LYS A 213 1.17 -11.49 -2.96
C LYS A 213 1.34 -12.99 -3.23
N GLY A 214 2.34 -13.36 -4.01
CA GLY A 214 2.63 -14.75 -4.35
C GLY A 214 1.74 -15.35 -5.44
N ASN A 215 0.79 -14.60 -6.01
CA ASN A 215 0.04 -15.07 -7.19
C ASN A 215 0.90 -15.21 -8.45
N LEU A 216 2.06 -14.56 -8.50
CA LEU A 216 2.98 -14.65 -9.63
C LEU A 216 4.25 -15.42 -9.23
N PRO A 217 4.60 -16.51 -9.92
CA PRO A 217 5.86 -17.20 -9.70
C PRO A 217 7.07 -16.27 -9.89
N LYS A 218 8.08 -16.38 -9.02
CA LYS A 218 9.31 -15.57 -9.12
C LYS A 218 10.05 -15.77 -10.45
N VAL A 219 9.90 -16.93 -11.09
CA VAL A 219 10.46 -17.19 -12.43
C VAL A 219 9.85 -16.29 -13.51
N GLU A 220 8.58 -15.92 -13.37
CA GLU A 220 7.93 -14.98 -14.29
C GLU A 220 8.41 -13.56 -14.06
N ILE A 221 8.56 -13.14 -12.79
CA ILE A 221 9.18 -11.85 -12.44
C ILE A 221 10.60 -11.77 -13.00
N THR A 222 11.41 -12.81 -12.77
CA THR A 222 12.77 -12.92 -13.31
C THR A 222 12.79 -12.84 -14.84
N SER A 223 11.88 -13.56 -15.50
CA SER A 223 11.79 -13.55 -16.96
C SER A 223 11.46 -12.15 -17.50
N ASN A 224 10.60 -11.40 -16.82
CA ASN A 224 10.28 -10.03 -17.21
C ASN A 224 11.45 -9.08 -16.97
N ILE A 225 12.13 -9.18 -15.82
CA ILE A 225 13.37 -8.44 -15.55
C ILE A 225 14.36 -8.65 -16.70
N LEU A 226 14.61 -9.90 -17.10
CA LEU A 226 15.55 -10.20 -18.17
C LEU A 226 15.05 -9.77 -19.56
N SER A 227 13.74 -9.69 -19.78
CA SER A 227 13.17 -9.44 -21.10
C SER A 227 13.46 -8.04 -21.66
N PHE A 228 13.56 -7.02 -20.80
CA PHE A 228 13.88 -5.66 -21.22
C PHE A 228 15.38 -5.34 -21.21
N ILE A 229 16.21 -6.29 -20.75
CA ILE A 229 17.68 -6.18 -20.80
C ILE A 229 18.17 -6.37 -22.23
N LYS A 230 18.91 -5.38 -22.72
CA LYS A 230 19.56 -5.41 -24.05
C LYS A 230 21.04 -5.09 -23.88
N PHE A 231 21.89 -6.04 -24.25
CA PHE A 231 23.35 -5.86 -24.29
C PHE A 231 23.75 -5.27 -25.64
N GLN A 232 24.63 -4.27 -25.63
CA GLN A 232 25.26 -3.80 -26.87
C GLN A 232 26.33 -4.80 -27.36
N PRO A 233 26.69 -4.80 -28.65
CA PRO A 233 27.78 -5.61 -29.15
C PRO A 233 29.07 -5.38 -28.35
N GLY A 234 29.68 -6.45 -27.86
CA GLY A 234 30.91 -6.40 -27.06
C GLY A 234 30.72 -6.22 -25.54
N GLU A 235 29.52 -5.87 -25.07
CA GLU A 235 29.26 -5.73 -23.63
C GLU A 235 29.04 -7.08 -22.94
N LYS A 236 29.73 -7.28 -21.82
CA LYS A 236 29.57 -8.46 -20.94
C LYS A 236 28.69 -8.19 -19.72
N TRP A 237 28.67 -6.94 -19.24
CA TRP A 237 27.93 -6.51 -18.07
C TRP A 237 27.03 -5.35 -18.44
N LEU A 238 25.76 -5.41 -18.03
CA LEU A 238 24.83 -4.30 -18.14
C LEU A 238 24.53 -3.77 -16.74
N THR A 239 24.55 -2.45 -16.57
CA THR A 239 24.13 -1.77 -15.34
C THR A 239 22.74 -1.20 -15.53
N ILE A 240 21.83 -1.46 -14.58
CA ILE A 240 20.42 -1.05 -14.67
C ILE A 240 20.00 -0.48 -13.32
N SER A 241 19.24 0.62 -13.33
CA SER A 241 18.70 1.19 -12.11
C SER A 241 17.54 0.35 -11.55
N MET A 242 17.40 0.33 -10.23
CA MET A 242 16.28 -0.30 -9.54
C MET A 242 14.94 0.36 -9.88
N GLN A 243 14.96 1.65 -10.20
CA GLN A 243 13.79 2.43 -10.61
C GLN A 243 13.28 1.98 -11.98
N ASP A 244 14.18 1.74 -12.93
CA ASP A 244 13.82 1.25 -14.27
C ASP A 244 13.25 -0.17 -14.16
N ILE A 245 13.90 -1.05 -13.37
CA ILE A 245 13.37 -2.39 -13.12
C ILE A 245 11.98 -2.32 -12.48
N ALA A 246 11.79 -1.47 -11.47
CA ALA A 246 10.49 -1.28 -10.85
C ALA A 246 9.43 -0.81 -11.85
N LYS A 247 9.75 0.16 -12.71
CA LYS A 247 8.82 0.67 -13.74
C LYS A 247 8.41 -0.42 -14.74
N GLU A 248 9.40 -1.08 -15.34
CA GLU A 248 9.19 -2.04 -16.42
C GLU A 248 8.55 -3.34 -15.95
N VAL A 249 8.68 -3.70 -14.66
CA VAL A 249 8.17 -4.96 -14.12
C VAL A 249 6.90 -4.76 -13.30
N ALA A 250 6.82 -3.73 -12.45
CA ALA A 250 5.72 -3.60 -11.50
C ALA A 250 4.40 -3.26 -12.18
N LEU A 251 4.40 -2.32 -13.14
CA LEU A 251 3.17 -1.87 -13.78
C LEU A 251 2.54 -2.96 -14.68
N PRO A 252 3.29 -3.64 -15.58
CA PRO A 252 2.69 -4.64 -16.45
C PRO A 252 2.25 -5.90 -15.70
N LEU A 253 3.04 -6.34 -14.72
CA LEU A 253 2.75 -7.56 -13.96
C LEU A 253 1.85 -7.34 -12.75
N ARG A 254 1.65 -6.07 -12.35
CA ARG A 254 0.91 -5.68 -11.13
C ARG A 254 1.47 -6.38 -9.89
N VAL A 255 2.80 -6.42 -9.75
CA VAL A 255 3.49 -7.01 -8.60
C VAL A 255 4.02 -5.90 -7.69
N SER A 256 4.12 -6.18 -6.40
CA SER A 256 4.66 -5.21 -5.47
C SER A 256 6.16 -4.98 -5.68
N ILE A 257 6.64 -3.80 -5.31
CA ILE A 257 8.08 -3.50 -5.29
C ILE A 257 8.82 -4.44 -4.34
N GLY A 258 8.16 -4.88 -3.27
CA GLY A 258 8.71 -5.91 -2.36
C GLY A 258 9.01 -7.23 -3.09
N GLU A 259 8.10 -7.72 -3.91
CA GLU A 259 8.29 -8.98 -4.66
C GLU A 259 9.39 -8.88 -5.72
N ILE A 260 9.52 -7.72 -6.37
CA ILE A 260 10.63 -7.45 -7.31
C ILE A 260 11.97 -7.49 -6.57
N LYS A 261 12.05 -6.81 -5.43
CA LYS A 261 13.25 -6.80 -4.58
C LYS A 261 13.63 -8.19 -4.09
N ASP A 262 12.67 -8.94 -3.58
CA ASP A 262 12.87 -10.31 -3.11
C ASP A 262 13.38 -11.21 -4.24
N THR A 263 12.88 -11.01 -5.46
CA THR A 263 13.33 -11.74 -6.66
C THR A 263 14.77 -11.40 -7.03
N ILE A 264 15.15 -10.12 -6.99
CA ILE A 264 16.53 -9.67 -7.29
C ILE A 264 17.52 -10.17 -6.24
N ILE A 265 17.15 -10.12 -4.96
CA ILE A 265 17.95 -10.66 -3.86
C ILE A 265 18.17 -12.16 -4.07
N GLU A 266 17.13 -12.90 -4.43
CA GLU A 266 17.25 -14.34 -4.72
C GLU A 266 18.13 -14.60 -5.95
N LEU A 267 18.01 -13.78 -7.00
CA LEU A 267 18.84 -13.88 -8.19
C LEU A 267 20.33 -13.69 -7.84
N LYS A 268 20.67 -12.68 -7.02
CA LYS A 268 22.05 -12.48 -6.51
C LYS A 268 22.55 -13.64 -5.65
N LYS A 269 21.68 -14.24 -4.84
CA LYS A 269 22.05 -15.42 -4.02
C LYS A 269 22.34 -16.64 -4.89
N ARG A 270 21.53 -16.88 -5.92
CA ARG A 270 21.64 -18.07 -6.79
C ARG A 270 22.74 -17.95 -7.84
N PHE A 271 23.01 -16.73 -8.31
CA PHE A 271 23.94 -16.44 -9.40
C PHE A 271 24.90 -15.32 -8.98
N SER A 272 25.59 -15.50 -7.86
CA SER A 272 26.43 -14.47 -7.24
C SER A 272 27.57 -13.98 -8.13
N GLN A 273 28.03 -14.82 -9.06
CA GLN A 273 29.05 -14.52 -10.06
C GLN A 273 28.53 -13.71 -11.26
N TYR A 274 27.21 -13.63 -11.46
CA TYR A 274 26.60 -12.98 -12.63
C TYR A 274 25.69 -11.81 -12.29
N VAL A 275 25.42 -11.57 -11.02
CA VAL A 275 24.67 -10.39 -10.55
C VAL A 275 25.55 -9.66 -9.58
N ASP A 276 25.62 -8.33 -9.67
CA ASP A 276 26.28 -7.51 -8.67
C ASP A 276 25.44 -6.32 -8.23
N PHE A 277 25.62 -5.88 -6.99
CA PHE A 277 24.89 -4.75 -6.43
C PHE A 277 25.81 -3.56 -6.33
N ILE A 278 25.38 -2.42 -6.87
CA ILE A 278 26.14 -1.17 -6.80
C ILE A 278 25.58 -0.35 -5.64
N PRO A 279 26.31 -0.24 -4.51
CA PRO A 279 25.88 0.60 -3.42
C PRO A 279 25.87 2.06 -3.83
N SER A 280 25.05 2.84 -3.15
CA SER A 280 24.87 4.27 -3.38
C SER A 280 24.96 5.00 -2.07
N SER A 281 25.67 6.13 -2.09
CA SER A 281 25.72 7.00 -0.92
C SER A 281 24.30 7.45 -0.57
N SER A 282 23.96 7.37 0.72
CA SER A 282 22.70 7.88 1.27
C SER A 282 22.50 9.36 0.97
N SER A 283 23.58 10.14 0.82
CA SER A 283 23.52 11.57 0.51
C SER A 283 22.91 11.88 -0.87
N PHE A 284 22.97 10.96 -1.83
CA PHE A 284 22.32 11.11 -3.14
C PHE A 284 20.80 10.83 -3.10
N ILE A 285 20.35 10.16 -2.04
CA ILE A 285 18.96 9.72 -1.85
C ILE A 285 18.20 10.69 -0.91
N ASP A 286 18.90 11.63 -0.29
CA ASP A 286 18.38 12.61 0.68
C ASP A 286 17.62 13.76 0.01
N LEU A 287 16.43 13.44 -0.52
CA LEU A 287 15.32 14.39 -0.52
C LEU A 287 14.57 14.23 0.79
N LYS A 288 15.05 14.92 1.84
CA LYS A 288 14.32 15.03 3.10
C LYS A 288 13.22 16.05 2.90
N THR A 289 11.98 15.59 2.75
CA THR A 289 10.82 16.45 2.94
C THR A 289 10.44 16.41 4.42
N PRO A 290 9.72 17.42 4.95
CA PRO A 290 9.22 17.37 6.34
C PRO A 290 8.22 16.23 6.62
N PHE A 291 7.97 15.34 5.65
CA PHE A 291 7.01 14.24 5.75
C PHE A 291 7.69 12.88 5.53
N ALA A 292 8.30 12.31 6.57
CA ALA A 292 9.03 11.04 6.51
C ALA A 292 8.23 9.85 5.89
N LEU A 293 6.90 9.84 6.02
CA LEU A 293 6.02 8.83 5.40
C LEU A 293 5.85 9.03 3.88
N GLN A 294 6.02 10.26 3.37
CA GLN A 294 6.03 10.55 1.93
C GLN A 294 7.39 10.20 1.30
N ASP A 295 8.49 10.41 2.04
CA ASP A 295 9.86 10.09 1.60
C ASP A 295 10.10 8.58 1.47
N ARG A 296 9.32 7.76 2.19
CA ARG A 296 9.35 6.29 2.02
C ARG A 296 9.07 5.86 0.59
N VAL A 297 8.23 6.58 -0.16
CA VAL A 297 7.93 6.23 -1.56
C VAL A 297 9.13 6.49 -2.45
N LEU A 298 9.84 7.61 -2.24
CA LEU A 298 11.06 7.96 -2.97
C LEU A 298 12.13 6.88 -2.79
N THR A 299 12.28 6.39 -1.56
CA THR A 299 13.27 5.36 -1.21
C THR A 299 12.78 3.93 -1.43
N LYS A 300 11.50 3.72 -1.79
CA LYS A 300 10.88 2.40 -1.86
C LYS A 300 11.45 1.52 -2.96
N THR A 301 11.96 2.08 -4.04
CA THR A 301 12.52 1.32 -5.16
C THR A 301 13.94 0.83 -4.89
N TYR A 302 14.70 1.53 -4.05
CA TYR A 302 16.07 1.15 -3.68
C TYR A 302 16.09 -0.11 -2.81
N LEU A 303 16.98 -1.04 -3.12
CA LEU A 303 17.29 -2.18 -2.24
C LEU A 303 18.12 -1.70 -1.04
N ARG A 304 18.14 -2.48 0.03
CA ARG A 304 19.13 -2.34 1.11
C ARG A 304 19.97 -3.59 1.18
N ASP A 305 21.27 -3.44 1.29
CA ASP A 305 22.17 -4.56 1.57
C ASP A 305 22.14 -4.94 3.06
N LYS A 306 23.01 -5.88 3.45
CA LYS A 306 23.11 -6.36 4.83
C LYS A 306 23.64 -5.31 5.80
N GLU A 307 24.38 -4.32 5.31
CA GLU A 307 24.95 -3.22 6.09
C GLU A 307 23.98 -2.01 6.15
N GLY A 308 22.83 -2.12 5.46
CA GLY A 308 21.81 -1.07 5.40
C GLY A 308 22.10 0.00 4.35
N GLN A 309 23.13 -0.18 3.50
CA GLN A 309 23.42 0.73 2.40
C GLN A 309 22.36 0.60 1.31
N PHE A 310 22.03 1.72 0.68
CA PHE A 310 21.09 1.71 -0.43
C PHE A 310 21.77 1.18 -1.70
N ILE A 311 21.11 0.27 -2.38
CA ILE A 311 21.50 -0.19 -3.72
C ILE A 311 20.56 0.46 -4.72
N SER A 312 21.12 1.32 -5.60
CA SER A 312 20.35 1.99 -6.65
C SER A 312 20.44 1.29 -8.00
N HIS A 313 21.50 0.52 -8.25
CA HIS A 313 21.72 -0.17 -9.51
C HIS A 313 22.16 -1.62 -9.28
N ILE A 314 21.85 -2.47 -10.26
CA ILE A 314 22.37 -3.83 -10.34
C ILE A 314 23.16 -4.01 -11.63
N LYS A 315 24.23 -4.81 -11.57
CA LYS A 315 24.93 -5.32 -12.74
C LYS A 315 24.46 -6.73 -13.05
N ILE A 316 24.19 -7.01 -14.31
CA ILE A 316 23.83 -8.35 -14.78
C ILE A 316 24.81 -8.76 -15.89
N HIS A 317 25.42 -9.93 -15.74
CA HIS A 317 26.30 -10.53 -16.73
C HIS A 317 25.50 -11.18 -17.85
N LYS A 318 26.02 -11.09 -19.08
CA LYS A 318 25.41 -11.67 -20.28
C LYS A 318 25.18 -13.17 -20.17
N ASP A 319 26.09 -13.91 -19.54
CA ASP A 319 25.95 -15.36 -19.38
C ASP A 319 24.71 -15.76 -18.57
N LEU A 320 24.29 -14.95 -17.60
CA LEU A 320 23.05 -15.21 -16.85
C LEU A 320 21.84 -15.08 -17.76
N TYR A 321 21.83 -14.04 -18.60
CA TYR A 321 20.79 -13.85 -19.60
C TYR A 321 20.72 -15.03 -20.57
N GLU A 322 21.86 -15.51 -21.06
CA GLU A 322 21.92 -16.67 -21.96
C GLU A 322 21.51 -17.97 -21.28
N THR A 323 21.96 -18.20 -20.04
CA THR A 323 21.65 -19.39 -19.25
C THR A 323 20.15 -19.49 -18.95
N LEU A 324 19.53 -18.38 -18.57
CA LEU A 324 18.11 -18.34 -18.21
C LEU A 324 17.20 -18.30 -19.43
N ARG A 325 17.62 -17.75 -20.58
CA ARG A 325 16.87 -17.88 -21.85
C ARG A 325 16.91 -19.30 -22.42
N LYS A 326 18.07 -19.96 -22.41
CA LYS A 326 18.22 -21.35 -22.92
C LYS A 326 17.33 -22.35 -22.16
N LYS A 327 17.06 -22.11 -20.87
CA LYS A 327 16.15 -22.94 -20.05
C LYS A 327 14.66 -22.81 -20.39
N LYS A 328 14.22 -21.86 -21.22
CA LYS A 328 12.81 -21.78 -21.67
C LYS A 328 12.39 -22.91 -22.64
N GLY A 329 13.30 -23.82 -23.00
CA GLY A 329 13.06 -24.95 -23.91
C GLY A 329 13.21 -26.36 -23.30
N GLY A 330 13.27 -26.51 -21.98
CA GLY A 330 13.39 -27.83 -21.33
C GLY A 330 12.52 -27.96 -20.07
N PRO A 331 12.02 -29.16 -19.74
CA PRO A 331 11.06 -29.35 -18.65
C PRO A 331 11.71 -29.10 -17.29
N LEU A 332 10.96 -28.46 -16.39
CA LEU A 332 11.19 -28.41 -14.94
C LEU A 332 10.56 -29.63 -14.29
#